data_AF-A0A1Q4YEW9-F1
#
_entry.id   AF-A0A1Q4YEW9-F1
#
_cell.length_a   1.000
_cell.length_b   1.000
_cell.length_c   1.000
_cell.angle_alpha   90.00
_cell.angle_beta   90.00
_cell.angle_gamma   90.00
#
_symmetry.space_group_name_H-M   'P 1'
#
loop_
_entity.id
_entity.type
_entity.pdbx_description
1 polymer ?
#
loop_
_entity_poly.entity_id
_entity_poly.type
_entity_poly.pdbx_seq_one_letter_code
_entity_poly.pdbx_strand_id
1 'polypeptide(L)'
;MLAIDVRGLPASLMPRSATADLLRSTEFVRQTDTSSKRNLGLLVSRVVGWERVAFLDDDITVPNSTDLDAAAGLVSLGYAAVGLDVGGFPDNSVVCHAHRETGGDQGTFIGGGALVIGRESMTSYFPTIYNEDWFFLLDDAGLRRSAVTGRVLQKRYDPFADEKRAQMEEFGDCLAEGVFALLDDNGGFEAAADESYWDGFLRGRMALIDGILDRIRSREPRDDQALPMEMALRAARKRCQAIEPSLCVRYLDALARDRRTWAAHVEAFPSGAVGLEDSVAALGLVGHAGYVRR
;
A
#
# COMPACT_ATOMS: atom_id res chain seq x y z
N MET A 1 2.04 14.70 21.29
CA MET A 1 1.80 14.21 19.91
C MET A 1 2.56 15.11 18.96
N LEU A 2 3.31 14.53 18.04
CA LEU A 2 3.96 15.26 16.94
C LEU A 2 3.02 15.25 15.74
N ALA A 3 2.77 16.42 15.16
CA ALA A 3 2.08 16.57 13.88
C ALA A 3 3.06 17.20 12.90
N ILE A 4 3.12 16.70 11.66
CA ILE A 4 4.03 17.21 10.63
C ILE A 4 3.18 17.64 9.44
N ASP A 5 3.31 18.90 9.03
CA ASP A 5 2.75 19.38 7.77
C ASP A 5 3.64 18.90 6.62
N VAL A 6 3.13 17.97 5.83
CA VAL A 6 3.86 17.40 4.69
C VAL A 6 3.85 18.31 3.46
N ARG A 7 3.14 19.44 3.51
CA ARG A 7 3.16 20.43 2.42
C ARG A 7 4.45 21.24 2.49
N GLY A 8 5.16 21.28 1.37
CA GLY A 8 6.38 22.08 1.26
C GLY A 8 7.56 21.55 2.07
N LEU A 9 7.61 20.24 2.35
CA LEU A 9 8.79 19.61 2.95
C LEU A 9 10.05 19.91 2.11
N PRO A 10 11.25 19.97 2.74
CA PRO A 10 12.50 20.16 2.02
C PRO A 10 12.67 19.13 0.90
N ALA A 11 13.00 19.58 -0.31
CA ALA A 11 13.15 18.68 -1.46
C ALA A 11 14.27 17.63 -1.29
N SER A 12 15.22 17.86 -0.38
CA SER A 12 16.29 16.94 -0.03
C SER A 12 15.89 15.89 1.02
N LEU A 13 14.71 16.00 1.64
CA LEU A 13 14.29 15.12 2.73
C LEU A 13 14.00 13.70 2.23
N MET A 14 13.42 13.60 1.03
CA MET A 14 13.09 12.33 0.38
C MET A 14 13.87 12.25 -0.94
N PRO A 15 14.50 11.10 -1.26
CA PRO A 15 15.18 10.95 -2.54
C PRO A 15 14.16 10.96 -3.69
N ARG A 16 14.65 11.25 -4.89
CA ARG A 16 13.82 11.07 -6.10
C ARG A 16 13.46 9.60 -6.26
N SER A 17 12.20 9.35 -6.61
CA SER A 17 11.66 8.01 -6.85
C SER A 17 11.59 7.74 -8.35
N ALA A 18 12.26 6.68 -8.80
CA ALA A 18 12.21 6.16 -10.15
C ALA A 18 10.80 5.64 -10.50
N THR A 19 10.08 5.04 -9.57
CA THR A 19 8.67 4.63 -9.77
C THR A 19 7.77 5.85 -9.99
N ALA A 20 7.89 6.88 -9.16
CA ALA A 20 7.16 8.13 -9.34
C ALA A 20 7.51 8.83 -10.67
N ASP A 21 8.80 8.88 -11.03
CA ASP A 21 9.27 9.46 -12.29
C ASP A 21 8.74 8.71 -13.51
N LEU A 22 8.67 7.37 -13.45
CA LEU A 22 8.12 6.52 -14.49
C LEU A 22 6.64 6.82 -14.76
N LEU A 23 5.85 7.10 -13.71
CA LEU A 23 4.41 7.33 -13.82
C LEU A 23 4.03 8.81 -13.99
N ARG A 24 4.95 9.75 -13.75
CA ARG A 24 4.69 11.21 -13.69
C ARG A 24 3.93 11.77 -14.90
N SER A 25 4.18 11.23 -16.09
CA SER A 25 3.59 11.70 -17.36
C SER A 25 2.64 10.69 -17.99
N THR A 26 2.18 9.71 -17.21
CA THR A 26 1.21 8.72 -17.65
C THR A 26 -0.13 8.96 -16.96
N GLU A 27 -1.15 8.28 -17.44
CA GLU A 27 -2.45 8.30 -16.79
C GLU A 27 -2.43 7.63 -15.40
N PHE A 28 -1.39 6.85 -15.08
CA PHE A 28 -1.21 6.11 -13.82
C PHE A 28 -0.55 6.91 -12.70
N VAL A 29 -0.33 8.22 -12.91
CA VAL A 29 0.26 9.09 -11.88
C VAL A 29 -0.58 9.04 -10.59
N ARG A 30 0.09 8.76 -9.47
CA ARG A 30 -0.55 8.76 -8.15
C ARG A 30 -0.74 10.20 -7.66
N GLN A 31 -1.94 10.53 -7.23
CA GLN A 31 -2.29 11.87 -6.70
C GLN A 31 -2.36 11.90 -5.17
N THR A 32 -2.23 10.75 -4.51
CA THR A 32 -2.21 10.65 -3.04
C THR A 32 -0.78 10.68 -2.51
N ASP A 33 -0.64 11.05 -1.23
CA ASP A 33 0.64 11.20 -0.55
C ASP A 33 0.89 10.13 0.52
N THR A 34 0.07 9.06 0.57
CA THR A 34 0.14 7.99 1.57
C THR A 34 1.54 7.38 1.66
N SER A 35 2.12 6.96 0.53
CA SER A 35 3.47 6.40 0.48
C SER A 35 4.53 7.36 1.03
N SER A 36 4.46 8.64 0.65
CA SER A 36 5.37 9.68 1.14
C SER A 36 5.24 9.91 2.65
N LYS A 37 4.01 9.92 3.18
CA LYS A 37 3.74 10.01 4.62
C LYS A 37 4.28 8.81 5.38
N ARG A 38 4.07 7.59 4.88
CA ARG A 38 4.58 6.35 5.48
C ARG A 38 6.11 6.32 5.49
N ASN A 39 6.75 6.68 4.36
CA ASN A 39 8.21 6.81 4.27
C ASN A 39 8.78 7.89 5.19
N LEU A 40 8.11 9.04 5.33
CA LEU A 40 8.48 10.05 6.34
C LEU A 40 8.39 9.47 7.75
N GLY A 41 7.34 8.69 8.04
CA GLY A 41 7.18 7.97 9.29
C GLY A 41 8.35 7.03 9.58
N LEU A 42 8.81 6.26 8.58
CA LEU A 42 10.00 5.39 8.71
C LEU A 42 11.24 6.20 9.06
N LEU A 43 11.49 7.30 8.33
CA LEU A 43 12.67 8.14 8.53
C LEU A 43 12.67 8.78 9.93
N VAL A 44 11.56 9.38 10.34
CA VAL A 44 11.39 9.94 11.70
C VAL A 44 11.63 8.87 12.76
N SER A 45 11.01 7.70 12.60
CA SER A 45 11.12 6.61 13.56
C SER A 45 12.57 6.15 13.75
N ARG A 46 13.32 6.05 12.65
CA ARG A 46 14.72 5.64 12.68
C ARG A 46 15.61 6.69 13.32
N VAL A 47 15.45 7.97 12.97
CA VAL A 47 16.27 9.04 13.55
C VAL A 47 16.03 9.18 15.05
N VAL A 48 14.76 9.09 15.48
CA VAL A 48 14.39 9.11 16.90
C VAL A 48 14.87 7.83 17.63
N GLY A 49 15.10 6.74 16.91
CA GLY A 49 15.55 5.47 17.47
C GLY A 49 14.43 4.60 18.04
N TRP A 50 13.19 4.76 17.54
CA TRP A 50 12.09 3.87 17.91
C TRP A 50 12.39 2.43 17.52
N GLU A 51 11.96 1.49 18.35
CA GLU A 51 12.18 0.05 18.11
C GLU A 51 11.05 -0.59 17.32
N ARG A 52 9.84 -0.06 17.51
CA ARG A 52 8.57 -0.62 17.06
C ARG A 52 7.65 0.52 16.68
N VAL A 53 7.03 0.43 15.51
CA VAL A 53 6.20 1.48 14.93
C VAL A 53 4.93 0.85 14.40
N ALA A 54 3.79 1.45 14.74
CA ALA A 54 2.52 1.12 14.14
C ALA A 54 2.14 2.23 13.14
N PHE A 55 1.89 1.85 11.90
CA PHE A 55 1.18 2.66 10.92
C PHE A 55 -0.31 2.36 11.06
N LEU A 56 -1.10 3.42 11.26
CA LEU A 56 -2.55 3.35 11.41
C LEU A 56 -3.17 4.44 10.54
N ASP A 57 -4.10 4.05 9.67
CA ASP A 57 -4.89 5.01 8.90
C ASP A 57 -5.94 5.68 9.82
N ASP A 58 -6.41 6.88 9.45
CA ASP A 58 -7.28 7.72 10.29
C ASP A 58 -8.75 7.26 10.33
N ASP A 59 -9.09 6.32 9.47
CA ASP A 59 -10.36 5.61 9.43
C ASP A 59 -10.32 4.25 10.14
N ILE A 60 -9.18 3.86 10.71
CA ILE A 60 -9.02 2.67 11.53
C ILE A 60 -9.23 2.97 13.00
N THR A 61 -9.96 2.08 13.68
CA THR A 61 -10.14 2.08 15.14
C THR A 61 -9.53 0.82 15.72
N VAL A 62 -8.76 0.96 16.80
CA VAL A 62 -8.16 -0.15 17.56
C VAL A 62 -9.01 -0.38 18.82
N PRO A 63 -9.91 -1.38 18.84
CA PRO A 63 -10.83 -1.56 19.97
C PRO A 63 -10.11 -2.05 21.22
N ASN A 64 -9.03 -2.80 21.03
CA ASN A 64 -8.23 -3.38 22.10
C ASN A 64 -6.74 -3.08 21.88
N SER A 65 -6.13 -2.32 22.79
CA SER A 65 -4.72 -1.96 22.67
C SER A 65 -3.78 -3.16 22.79
N THR A 66 -4.20 -4.26 23.41
CA THR A 66 -3.37 -5.47 23.52
C THR A 66 -3.09 -6.11 22.17
N ASP A 67 -3.90 -5.83 21.15
CA ASP A 67 -3.70 -6.32 19.79
C ASP A 67 -2.45 -5.68 19.16
N LEU A 68 -2.21 -4.39 19.45
CA LEU A 68 -0.97 -3.72 19.07
C LEU A 68 0.22 -4.26 19.86
N ASP A 69 0.04 -4.58 21.15
CA ASP A 69 1.10 -5.18 21.98
C ASP A 69 1.51 -6.56 21.44
N ALA A 70 0.54 -7.38 21.02
CA ALA A 70 0.80 -8.68 20.41
C ALA A 70 1.57 -8.53 19.08
N ALA A 71 1.14 -7.61 18.21
CA ALA A 71 1.82 -7.33 16.95
C ALA A 71 3.25 -6.81 17.17
N ALA A 72 3.43 -5.92 18.16
CA ALA A 72 4.72 -5.42 18.62
C ALA A 72 5.64 -6.54 19.16
N GLY A 73 5.07 -7.53 19.86
CA GLY A 73 5.77 -8.71 20.31
C GLY A 73 6.30 -9.55 19.14
N LEU A 74 5.46 -9.78 18.12
CA LEU A 74 5.84 -10.57 16.94
C LEU A 74 6.96 -9.92 16.13
N VAL A 75 6.94 -8.61 15.89
CA VAL A 75 8.08 -7.95 15.20
C VAL A 75 9.38 -8.06 15.99
N SER A 76 9.32 -8.18 17.32
CA SER A 76 10.49 -8.44 18.17
C SER A 76 11.04 -9.87 18.03
N LEU A 77 10.26 -10.80 17.45
CA LEU A 77 10.65 -12.19 17.15
C LEU A 77 11.18 -12.36 15.71
N GLY A 78 11.54 -11.25 15.05
CA GLY A 78 12.10 -11.26 13.70
C GLY A 78 11.06 -11.40 12.59
N TYR A 79 9.83 -10.93 12.80
CA TYR A 79 8.89 -10.68 11.72
C TYR A 79 9.15 -9.29 11.12
N ALA A 80 9.24 -9.22 9.80
CA ALA A 80 9.49 -7.97 9.08
C ALA A 80 8.35 -6.97 9.28
N ALA A 81 7.11 -7.46 9.26
CA ALA A 81 5.93 -6.66 9.53
C ALA A 81 4.78 -7.58 10.00
N VAL A 82 3.87 -6.99 10.77
CA VAL A 82 2.71 -7.68 11.32
C VAL A 82 1.47 -6.82 11.07
N GLY A 83 0.55 -7.34 10.26
CA GLY A 83 -0.76 -6.72 10.06
C GLY A 83 -1.71 -7.02 11.21
N LEU A 84 -2.72 -6.17 11.38
CA LEU A 84 -3.88 -6.49 12.20
C LEU A 84 -5.07 -6.87 11.31
N ASP A 85 -5.84 -7.87 11.74
CA ASP A 85 -7.02 -8.30 10.99
C ASP A 85 -8.07 -7.18 10.92
N VAL A 86 -8.46 -6.79 9.71
CA VAL A 86 -9.40 -5.68 9.50
C VAL A 86 -10.83 -6.20 9.53
N GLY A 87 -11.49 -5.99 10.67
CA GLY A 87 -12.90 -6.28 10.85
C GLY A 87 -13.81 -5.10 10.52
N GLY A 88 -15.13 -5.36 10.54
CA GLY A 88 -16.15 -4.33 10.38
C GLY A 88 -16.51 -4.14 8.91
N PHE A 89 -15.72 -3.34 8.18
CA PHE A 89 -15.88 -3.15 6.74
C PHE A 89 -14.62 -3.65 6.02
N PRO A 90 -14.73 -4.45 4.94
CA PRO A 90 -13.54 -5.03 4.34
C PRO A 90 -12.60 -3.99 3.71
N ASP A 91 -11.31 -4.22 3.87
CA ASP A 91 -10.25 -3.44 3.23
C ASP A 91 -9.89 -4.04 1.87
N ASN A 92 -10.68 -3.67 0.86
CA ASN A 92 -10.57 -4.13 -0.51
C ASN A 92 -10.57 -2.92 -1.45
N SER A 93 -9.96 -3.09 -2.62
CA SER A 93 -10.17 -2.21 -3.76
C SER A 93 -11.62 -2.26 -4.27
N VAL A 94 -11.97 -1.32 -5.14
CA VAL A 94 -13.30 -1.24 -5.74
C VAL A 94 -13.68 -2.52 -6.49
N VAL A 95 -12.76 -3.08 -7.29
CA VAL A 95 -13.04 -4.32 -8.05
C VAL A 95 -13.29 -5.49 -7.09
N CYS A 96 -12.48 -5.61 -6.05
CA CYS A 96 -12.60 -6.67 -5.05
C CYS A 96 -13.87 -6.53 -4.20
N HIS A 97 -14.34 -5.32 -3.90
CA HIS A 97 -15.66 -5.10 -3.29
C HIS A 97 -16.78 -5.55 -4.22
N ALA A 98 -16.76 -5.14 -5.49
CA ALA A 98 -17.77 -5.57 -6.46
C ALA A 98 -17.75 -7.09 -6.67
N HIS A 99 -16.58 -7.72 -6.68
CA HIS A 99 -16.45 -9.17 -6.75
C HIS A 99 -17.18 -9.84 -5.59
N ARG A 100 -16.92 -9.40 -4.35
CA ARG A 100 -17.57 -9.90 -3.13
C ARG A 100 -19.08 -9.68 -3.15
N GLU A 101 -19.52 -8.46 -3.43
CA GLU A 101 -20.95 -8.09 -3.39
C GLU A 101 -21.78 -8.82 -4.46
N THR A 102 -21.14 -9.26 -5.54
CA THR A 102 -21.76 -10.08 -6.59
C THR A 102 -21.61 -11.58 -6.38
N GLY A 103 -21.19 -12.01 -5.18
CA GLY A 103 -21.13 -13.42 -4.76
C GLY A 103 -19.82 -14.14 -5.06
N GLY A 104 -18.77 -13.42 -5.46
CA GLY A 104 -17.43 -13.97 -5.59
C GLY A 104 -16.74 -14.19 -4.24
N ASP A 105 -15.87 -15.19 -4.16
CA ASP A 105 -15.01 -15.37 -2.99
C ASP A 105 -13.89 -14.32 -3.00
N GLN A 106 -13.71 -13.63 -1.88
CA GLN A 106 -12.76 -12.54 -1.78
C GLN A 106 -12.29 -12.36 -0.33
N GLY A 107 -11.05 -12.78 -0.09
CA GLY A 107 -10.31 -12.50 1.13
C GLY A 107 -9.82 -11.05 1.21
N THR A 108 -9.21 -10.74 2.35
CA THR A 108 -8.35 -9.57 2.56
C THR A 108 -6.92 -10.08 2.76
N PHE A 109 -5.93 -9.27 2.44
CA PHE A 109 -4.53 -9.55 2.75
C PHE A 109 -4.05 -8.63 3.88
N ILE A 110 -2.77 -8.71 4.24
CA ILE A 110 -2.12 -7.75 5.14
C ILE A 110 -2.25 -6.34 4.53
N GLY A 111 -3.21 -5.57 5.03
CA GLY A 111 -3.42 -4.17 4.66
C GLY A 111 -2.57 -3.24 5.52
N GLY A 112 -2.06 -2.16 4.91
CA GLY A 112 -1.28 -1.12 5.58
C GLY A 112 -2.11 -0.21 6.48
N GLY A 113 -3.44 -0.32 6.43
CA GLY A 113 -4.34 0.41 7.34
C GLY A 113 -4.03 0.15 8.80
N ALA A 114 -3.49 -1.03 9.14
CA ALA A 114 -2.93 -1.31 10.45
C ALA A 114 -1.71 -2.25 10.35
N LEU A 115 -0.52 -1.66 10.29
CA LEU A 115 0.75 -2.38 10.09
C LEU A 115 1.76 -2.04 11.19
N VAL A 116 2.26 -3.05 11.89
CA VAL A 116 3.33 -2.91 12.88
C VAL A 116 4.64 -3.40 12.30
N ILE A 117 5.71 -2.61 12.45
CA ILE A 117 7.05 -2.95 11.97
C ILE A 117 8.09 -2.83 13.09
N GLY A 118 9.17 -3.59 12.97
CA GLY A 118 10.35 -3.50 13.83
C GLY A 118 11.45 -2.61 13.21
N ARG A 119 12.45 -2.29 14.04
CA ARG A 119 13.65 -1.50 13.65
C ARG A 119 14.27 -1.94 12.33
N GLU A 120 14.41 -3.24 12.09
CA GLU A 120 15.05 -3.79 10.88
C GLU A 120 14.28 -3.45 9.59
N SER A 121 12.98 -3.18 9.68
CA SER A 121 12.15 -2.80 8.54
C SER A 121 12.06 -1.30 8.31
N MET A 122 12.69 -0.47 9.15
CA MET A 122 12.68 1.00 8.98
C MET A 122 13.50 1.49 7.78
N THR A 123 14.34 0.62 7.21
CA THR A 123 15.08 0.88 5.96
C THR A 123 14.34 0.34 4.72
N SER A 124 13.19 -0.32 4.88
CA SER A 124 12.31 -0.71 3.77
C SER A 124 11.57 0.50 3.22
N TYR A 125 10.84 0.33 2.10
CA TYR A 125 10.31 1.42 1.30
C TYR A 125 8.85 1.19 0.89
N PHE A 126 8.02 2.23 1.02
CA PHE A 126 6.67 2.27 0.48
C PHE A 126 6.68 2.98 -0.88
N PRO A 127 6.48 2.28 -2.01
CA PRO A 127 6.49 2.91 -3.33
C PRO A 127 5.25 3.74 -3.62
N THR A 128 5.33 4.60 -4.62
CA THR A 128 4.23 5.52 -5.00
C THR A 128 3.22 4.80 -5.90
N ILE A 129 2.39 3.94 -5.30
CA ILE A 129 1.35 3.14 -5.96
C ILE A 129 0.24 2.82 -4.95
N TYR A 130 -0.92 2.34 -5.41
CA TYR A 130 -1.90 1.71 -4.52
C TYR A 130 -1.41 0.32 -4.07
N ASN A 131 -1.79 -0.12 -2.87
CA ASN A 131 -1.24 -1.30 -2.19
C ASN A 131 0.28 -1.19 -1.98
N GLU A 132 0.80 -0.01 -1.67
CA GLU A 132 2.23 0.21 -1.41
C GLU A 132 2.77 -0.60 -0.21
N ASP A 133 1.87 -0.96 0.69
CA ASP A 133 2.08 -1.86 1.83
C ASP A 133 2.37 -3.30 1.38
N TRP A 134 1.71 -3.83 0.37
CA TRP A 134 2.03 -5.15 -0.18
C TRP A 134 3.46 -5.17 -0.72
N PHE A 135 3.88 -4.12 -1.41
CA PHE A 135 5.27 -3.99 -1.88
C PHE A 135 6.27 -3.74 -0.76
N PHE A 136 5.87 -3.15 0.37
CA PHE A 136 6.73 -3.00 1.54
C PHE A 136 7.08 -4.35 2.18
N LEU A 137 6.17 -5.35 2.06
CA LEU A 137 6.38 -6.71 2.55
C LEU A 137 7.35 -7.53 1.69
N LEU A 138 7.68 -7.04 0.49
CA LEU A 138 8.57 -7.73 -0.44
C LEU A 138 10.01 -7.22 -0.32
N ASP A 139 10.99 -8.10 -0.55
CA ASP A 139 12.39 -7.76 -0.83
C ASP A 139 12.79 -8.28 -2.22
N ASP A 140 14.10 -8.40 -2.48
CA ASP A 140 14.64 -8.91 -3.74
C ASP A 140 14.50 -10.46 -3.85
N ALA A 141 14.21 -11.16 -2.75
CA ALA A 141 14.04 -12.60 -2.69
C ALA A 141 12.56 -13.04 -2.61
N GLY A 142 11.63 -12.12 -2.33
CA GLY A 142 10.19 -12.37 -2.33
C GLY A 142 9.50 -11.82 -1.09
N LEU A 143 8.50 -12.54 -0.60
CA LEU A 143 7.76 -12.14 0.60
C LEU A 143 8.63 -12.30 1.86
N ARG A 144 8.87 -11.18 2.55
CA ARG A 144 9.53 -11.18 3.85
C ARG A 144 8.62 -11.81 4.89
N ARG A 145 9.22 -12.45 5.89
CA ARG A 145 8.49 -13.10 6.99
C ARG A 145 7.50 -12.13 7.66
N SER A 146 6.22 -12.34 7.44
CA SER A 146 5.12 -11.50 7.92
C SER A 146 4.07 -12.34 8.65
N ALA A 147 3.21 -11.68 9.43
CA ALA A 147 2.12 -12.32 10.17
C ALA A 147 0.90 -11.40 10.27
N VAL A 148 -0.23 -11.98 10.66
CA VAL A 148 -1.44 -11.25 11.07
C VAL A 148 -1.80 -11.63 12.50
N THR A 149 -2.12 -10.64 13.33
CA THR A 149 -2.61 -10.88 14.70
C THR A 149 -3.52 -9.76 15.18
N GLY A 150 -4.32 -10.03 16.20
CA GLY A 150 -5.24 -9.04 16.77
C GLY A 150 -6.29 -8.58 15.76
N ARG A 151 -7.04 -7.54 16.11
CA ARG A 151 -8.13 -7.02 15.27
C ARG A 151 -8.24 -5.50 15.35
N VAL A 152 -8.47 -4.90 14.19
CA VAL A 152 -8.88 -3.49 14.07
C VAL A 152 -10.24 -3.40 13.39
N LEU A 153 -10.85 -2.22 13.44
CA LEU A 153 -12.13 -1.94 12.78
C LEU A 153 -11.97 -0.81 11.79
N GLN A 154 -12.34 -1.08 10.54
CA GLN A 154 -12.43 -0.07 9.50
C GLN A 154 -13.78 0.63 9.55
N LYS A 155 -13.76 1.96 9.47
CA LYS A 155 -14.99 2.75 9.28
C LYS A 155 -15.63 2.38 7.95
N ARG A 156 -16.97 2.30 7.94
CA ARG A 156 -17.72 2.07 6.71
C ARG A 156 -17.56 3.26 5.77
N TYR A 157 -17.40 2.97 4.49
CA TYR A 157 -17.45 3.92 3.40
C TYR A 157 -18.21 3.30 2.21
N ASP A 158 -18.59 4.12 1.24
CA ASP A 158 -19.15 3.65 -0.02
C ASP A 158 -18.00 3.45 -1.03
N PRO A 159 -17.65 2.19 -1.41
CA PRO A 159 -16.56 1.93 -2.34
C PRO A 159 -16.86 2.42 -3.76
N PHE A 160 -18.13 2.61 -4.12
CA PHE A 160 -18.56 2.98 -5.47
C PHE A 160 -18.87 4.46 -5.63
N ALA A 161 -18.68 5.27 -4.58
CA ALA A 161 -19.01 6.70 -4.58
C ALA A 161 -18.20 7.54 -5.58
N ASP A 162 -16.99 7.11 -5.95
CA ASP A 162 -16.13 7.82 -6.91
C ASP A 162 -15.48 6.84 -7.90
N GLU A 163 -15.89 6.90 -9.17
CA GLU A 163 -15.31 6.09 -10.24
C GLU A 163 -13.81 6.35 -10.44
N LYS A 164 -13.30 7.53 -10.07
CA LYS A 164 -11.86 7.84 -10.15
C LYS A 164 -11.07 6.98 -9.17
N ARG A 165 -11.65 6.61 -8.03
CA ARG A 165 -11.02 5.68 -7.07
C ARG A 165 -10.68 4.37 -7.76
N ALA A 166 -11.64 3.78 -8.46
CA ALA A 166 -11.45 2.54 -9.19
C ALA A 166 -10.33 2.64 -10.25
N GLN A 167 -10.23 3.79 -10.93
CA GLN A 167 -9.13 4.04 -11.87
C GLN A 167 -7.77 4.17 -11.18
N MET A 168 -7.71 4.84 -10.02
CA MET A 168 -6.46 5.08 -9.31
C MET A 168 -5.91 3.83 -8.63
N GLU A 169 -6.78 2.89 -8.27
CA GLU A 169 -6.42 1.62 -7.61
C GLU A 169 -5.92 0.57 -8.61
N GLU A 170 -6.51 0.50 -9.81
CA GLU A 170 -6.36 -0.65 -10.71
C GLU A 170 -4.91 -0.99 -11.10
N PHE A 171 -4.04 -0.01 -11.33
CA PHE A 171 -2.63 -0.31 -11.66
C PHE A 171 -1.89 -0.94 -10.47
N GLY A 172 -2.17 -0.48 -9.25
CA GLY A 172 -1.62 -1.06 -8.03
C GLY A 172 -2.18 -2.45 -7.75
N ASP A 173 -3.49 -2.64 -7.93
CA ASP A 173 -4.11 -3.96 -7.84
C ASP A 173 -3.50 -4.95 -8.82
N CYS A 174 -3.40 -4.59 -10.10
CA CYS A 174 -2.84 -5.48 -11.13
C CYS A 174 -1.42 -5.92 -10.78
N LEU A 175 -0.56 -4.98 -10.36
CA LEU A 175 0.81 -5.29 -9.98
C LEU A 175 0.90 -6.11 -8.68
N ALA A 176 0.13 -5.73 -7.66
CA ALA A 176 0.16 -6.40 -6.37
C ALA A 176 -0.41 -7.82 -6.47
N GLU A 177 -1.60 -7.99 -7.02
CA GLU A 177 -2.20 -9.31 -7.22
C GLU A 177 -1.35 -10.18 -8.16
N GLY A 178 -0.79 -9.61 -9.22
CA GLY A 178 0.08 -10.35 -10.13
C GLY A 178 1.35 -10.87 -9.45
N VAL A 179 2.05 -9.99 -8.73
CA VAL A 179 3.24 -10.42 -7.97
C VAL A 179 2.90 -11.50 -6.94
N PHE A 180 1.79 -11.37 -6.21
CA PHE A 180 1.42 -12.34 -5.19
C PHE A 180 0.90 -13.66 -5.79
N ALA A 181 0.24 -13.64 -6.94
CA ALA A 181 -0.11 -14.86 -7.66
C ALA A 181 1.14 -15.68 -8.04
N LEU A 182 2.25 -15.04 -8.43
CA LEU A 182 3.51 -15.73 -8.70
C LEU A 182 4.13 -16.39 -7.45
N LEU A 183 3.92 -15.78 -6.28
CA LEU A 183 4.41 -16.32 -5.01
C LEU A 183 3.57 -17.53 -4.56
N ASP A 184 2.26 -17.52 -4.82
CA ASP A 184 1.36 -18.63 -4.49
C ASP A 184 1.56 -19.84 -5.42
N ASP A 185 1.75 -19.61 -6.72
CA ASP A 185 1.82 -20.67 -7.74
C ASP A 185 3.17 -21.40 -7.82
N ASN A 186 4.13 -21.10 -6.92
CA ASN A 186 5.55 -21.52 -7.00
C ASN A 186 6.25 -21.10 -8.32
N GLY A 187 5.67 -20.17 -9.09
CA GLY A 187 6.23 -19.68 -10.36
C GLY A 187 7.52 -18.88 -10.18
N GLY A 188 7.79 -18.44 -8.95
CA GLY A 188 8.97 -17.68 -8.59
C GLY A 188 8.84 -16.21 -9.01
N PHE A 189 9.39 -15.32 -8.19
CA PHE A 189 9.35 -13.88 -8.44
C PHE A 189 10.04 -13.47 -9.76
N GLU A 190 10.92 -14.32 -10.30
CA GLU A 190 11.62 -14.09 -11.58
C GLU A 190 10.66 -13.94 -12.78
N ALA A 191 9.52 -14.63 -12.77
CA ALA A 191 8.52 -14.53 -13.83
C ALA A 191 7.91 -13.12 -13.93
N ALA A 192 8.02 -12.31 -12.87
CA ALA A 192 7.56 -10.92 -12.88
C ALA A 192 8.38 -10.02 -13.83
N ALA A 193 9.54 -10.50 -14.30
CA ALA A 193 10.35 -9.83 -15.34
C ALA A 193 9.89 -10.15 -16.78
N ASP A 194 8.92 -11.05 -16.96
CA ASP A 194 8.44 -11.49 -18.27
C ASP A 194 7.17 -10.71 -18.67
N GLU A 195 7.23 -9.98 -19.79
CA GLU A 195 6.07 -9.28 -20.33
C GLU A 195 4.92 -10.23 -20.73
N SER A 196 5.21 -11.47 -21.13
CA SER A 196 4.19 -12.44 -21.52
C SER A 196 3.36 -12.91 -20.32
N TYR A 197 3.97 -12.98 -19.14
CA TYR A 197 3.26 -13.23 -17.89
C TYR A 197 2.23 -12.10 -17.64
N TRP A 198 2.68 -10.85 -17.71
CA TRP A 198 1.82 -9.68 -17.49
C TRP A 198 0.70 -9.57 -18.52
N ASP A 199 0.97 -9.87 -19.78
CA ASP A 199 -0.06 -9.93 -20.82
C ASP A 199 -1.16 -10.95 -20.48
N GLY A 200 -0.77 -12.16 -20.04
CA GLY A 200 -1.73 -13.17 -19.58
C GLY A 200 -2.52 -12.72 -18.34
N PHE A 201 -1.82 -12.18 -17.34
CA PHE A 201 -2.42 -11.72 -16.10
C PHE A 201 -3.45 -10.60 -16.34
N LEU A 202 -3.08 -9.58 -17.12
CA LEU A 202 -3.96 -8.44 -17.43
C LEU A 202 -5.20 -8.87 -18.23
N ARG A 203 -5.08 -9.84 -19.15
CA ARG A 203 -6.26 -10.44 -19.80
C ARG A 203 -7.17 -11.15 -18.80
N GLY A 204 -6.59 -11.90 -17.87
CA GLY A 204 -7.34 -12.56 -16.78
C GLY A 204 -8.07 -11.54 -15.90
N ARG A 205 -7.39 -10.46 -15.51
CA ARG A 205 -7.97 -9.35 -14.73
C ARG A 205 -9.12 -8.68 -15.47
N MET A 206 -8.98 -8.39 -16.77
CA MET A 206 -10.09 -7.85 -17.57
C MET A 206 -11.28 -8.82 -17.66
N ALA A 207 -11.02 -10.11 -17.84
CA ALA A 207 -12.07 -11.14 -17.88
C ALA A 207 -12.80 -11.27 -16.53
N LEU A 208 -12.09 -11.13 -15.40
CA LEU A 208 -12.68 -11.05 -14.08
C LEU A 208 -13.65 -9.86 -13.98
N ILE A 209 -13.20 -8.66 -14.36
CA ILE A 209 -14.04 -7.45 -14.32
C ILE A 209 -15.28 -7.62 -15.21
N ASP A 210 -15.13 -8.17 -16.42
CA ASP A 210 -16.24 -8.46 -17.32
C ASP A 210 -17.24 -9.46 -16.71
N GLY A 211 -16.75 -10.51 -16.05
CA GLY A 211 -17.60 -11.46 -15.34
C GLY A 211 -18.36 -10.84 -14.16
N ILE A 212 -17.76 -9.90 -13.42
CA ILE A 212 -18.46 -9.14 -12.37
C ILE A 212 -19.54 -8.24 -12.98
N LEU A 213 -19.22 -7.52 -14.07
CA LEU A 213 -20.19 -6.68 -14.79
C LEU A 213 -21.40 -7.48 -15.25
N ASP A 214 -21.20 -8.70 -15.75
CA ASP A 214 -22.29 -9.56 -16.18
C ASP A 214 -23.17 -10.00 -14.99
N ARG A 215 -22.57 -10.33 -13.84
CA ARG A 215 -23.33 -10.65 -12.62
C ARG A 215 -24.18 -9.47 -12.14
N ILE A 216 -23.66 -8.24 -12.21
CA ILE A 216 -24.41 -7.02 -11.85
C ILE A 216 -25.60 -6.83 -12.78
N ARG A 217 -25.43 -7.06 -14.10
CA ARG A 217 -26.49 -6.91 -15.09
C ARG A 217 -27.56 -8.00 -14.99
N SER A 218 -27.19 -9.21 -14.58
CA SER A 218 -28.12 -10.33 -14.43
C SER A 218 -28.91 -10.33 -13.11
N ARG A 219 -28.62 -9.40 -12.20
CA ARG A 219 -29.23 -9.35 -10.86
C ARG A 219 -30.62 -8.74 -10.93
N GLU A 220 -31.61 -9.46 -10.37
CA GLU A 220 -33.00 -9.03 -10.28
C GLU A 220 -33.52 -9.20 -8.84
N PRO A 221 -34.14 -8.17 -8.22
CA PRO A 221 -34.22 -6.79 -8.70
C PRO A 221 -32.85 -6.08 -8.63
N ARG A 222 -32.62 -5.09 -9.50
CA ARG A 222 -31.45 -4.21 -9.38
C ARG A 222 -31.62 -3.27 -8.18
N ASP A 223 -30.62 -3.24 -7.30
CA ASP A 223 -30.55 -2.29 -6.19
C ASP A 223 -29.93 -0.95 -6.62
N ASP A 224 -30.03 0.06 -5.76
CA ASP A 224 -29.51 1.41 -6.02
C ASP A 224 -27.98 1.45 -6.20
N GLN A 225 -27.27 0.40 -5.78
CA GLN A 225 -25.81 0.27 -5.89
C GLN A 225 -25.35 -0.33 -7.23
N ALA A 226 -26.25 -0.97 -7.99
CA ALA A 226 -25.90 -1.62 -9.24
C ALA A 226 -25.30 -0.66 -10.29
N LEU A 227 -25.83 0.56 -10.41
CA LEU A 227 -25.34 1.54 -11.38
C LEU A 227 -23.98 2.15 -10.96
N PRO A 228 -23.79 2.67 -9.73
CA PRO A 228 -22.47 3.10 -9.25
C PRO A 228 -21.39 2.01 -9.40
N MET A 229 -21.70 0.77 -9.00
CA MET A 229 -20.79 -0.36 -9.12
C MET A 229 -20.41 -0.64 -10.59
N GLU A 230 -21.39 -0.60 -11.50
CA GLU A 230 -21.15 -0.78 -12.94
C GLU A 230 -20.26 0.34 -13.52
N MET A 231 -20.48 1.61 -13.15
CA MET A 231 -19.66 2.74 -13.59
C MET A 231 -18.22 2.60 -13.10
N ALA A 232 -18.03 2.28 -11.82
CA ALA A 232 -16.72 2.12 -11.22
C ALA A 232 -15.93 0.95 -11.85
N LEU A 233 -16.58 -0.18 -12.12
CA LEU A 233 -15.95 -1.31 -12.80
C LEU A 233 -15.60 -1.01 -14.26
N ARG A 234 -16.42 -0.25 -15.00
CA ARG A 234 -16.06 0.19 -16.35
C ARG A 234 -14.84 1.10 -16.34
N ALA A 235 -14.73 1.96 -15.33
CA ALA A 235 -13.57 2.80 -15.09
C ALA A 235 -12.30 1.97 -14.80
N ALA A 236 -12.36 1.01 -13.89
CA ALA A 236 -11.27 0.07 -13.62
C ALA A 236 -10.90 -0.74 -14.86
N ARG A 237 -11.88 -1.28 -15.59
CA ARG A 237 -11.65 -2.06 -16.81
C ARG A 237 -10.93 -1.25 -17.89
N LYS A 238 -11.36 -0.01 -18.12
CA LYS A 238 -10.70 0.90 -19.06
C LYS A 238 -9.26 1.18 -18.63
N ARG A 239 -9.04 1.34 -17.33
CA ARG A 239 -7.70 1.54 -16.77
C ARG A 239 -6.81 0.32 -16.99
N CYS A 240 -7.32 -0.88 -16.68
CA CYS A 240 -6.62 -2.15 -16.86
C CYS A 240 -6.19 -2.33 -18.33
N GLN A 241 -7.08 -2.01 -19.28
CA GLN A 241 -6.78 -2.06 -20.72
C GLN A 241 -5.65 -1.12 -21.16
N ALA A 242 -5.42 -0.01 -20.45
CA ALA A 242 -4.34 0.92 -20.76
C ALA A 242 -2.98 0.48 -20.17
N ILE A 243 -2.95 -0.56 -19.33
CA ILE A 243 -1.71 -1.06 -18.74
C ILE A 243 -0.97 -1.88 -19.80
N GLU A 244 0.17 -1.36 -20.24
CA GLU A 244 1.09 -2.11 -21.09
C GLU A 244 1.84 -3.15 -20.25
N PRO A 245 1.97 -4.42 -20.70
CA PRO A 245 2.74 -5.43 -19.97
C PRO A 245 4.19 -5.00 -19.65
N SER A 246 4.83 -4.30 -20.59
CA SER A 246 6.18 -3.71 -20.40
C SER A 246 6.24 -2.66 -19.28
N LEU A 247 5.13 -1.98 -18.98
CA LEU A 247 5.07 -1.03 -17.87
C LEU A 247 5.20 -1.76 -16.53
N CYS A 248 4.60 -2.95 -16.39
CA CYS A 248 4.70 -3.73 -15.16
C CYS A 248 6.15 -4.14 -14.87
N VAL A 249 6.85 -4.67 -15.87
CA VAL A 249 8.28 -5.03 -15.77
C VAL A 249 9.12 -3.80 -15.41
N ARG A 250 8.98 -2.70 -16.15
CA ARG A 250 9.72 -1.45 -15.90
C ARG A 250 9.43 -0.87 -14.53
N TYR A 251 8.21 -1.03 -14.02
CA TYR A 251 7.83 -0.57 -12.70
C TYR A 251 8.54 -1.36 -11.60
N LEU A 252 8.59 -2.70 -11.70
CA LEU A 252 9.30 -3.54 -10.75
C LEU A 252 10.83 -3.29 -10.76
N ASP A 253 11.42 -3.04 -11.94
CA ASP A 253 12.82 -2.62 -12.06
C ASP A 253 13.07 -1.25 -11.41
N ALA A 254 12.12 -0.31 -11.55
CA ALA A 254 12.18 0.98 -10.89
C ALA A 254 12.03 0.83 -9.36
N LEU A 255 11.15 -0.06 -8.90
CA LEU A 255 10.94 -0.35 -7.49
C LEU A 255 12.20 -0.89 -6.82
N ALA A 256 12.90 -1.83 -7.45
CA ALA A 256 14.15 -2.38 -6.94
C ALA A 256 15.23 -1.28 -6.80
N ARG A 257 15.30 -0.33 -7.75
CA ARG A 257 16.19 0.83 -7.67
C ARG A 257 15.81 1.79 -6.55
N ASP A 258 14.50 2.03 -6.37
CA ASP A 258 13.99 2.89 -5.30
C ASP A 258 14.32 2.32 -3.92
N ARG A 259 14.16 1.01 -3.70
CA ARG A 259 14.54 0.35 -2.44
C ARG A 259 16.00 0.56 -2.10
N ARG A 260 16.92 0.36 -3.06
CA ARG A 260 18.36 0.58 -2.84
C ARG A 260 18.69 2.04 -2.55
N THR A 261 18.09 2.95 -3.31
CA THR A 261 18.29 4.40 -3.13
C THR A 261 17.77 4.84 -1.76
N TRP A 262 16.60 4.35 -1.38
CA TRP A 262 15.98 4.64 -0.10
C TRP A 262 16.79 4.10 1.09
N ALA A 263 17.22 2.84 1.04
CA ALA A 263 18.04 2.25 2.09
C ALA A 263 19.33 3.07 2.32
N ALA A 264 20.04 3.40 1.25
CA ALA A 264 21.25 4.23 1.33
C ALA A 264 20.95 5.65 1.85
N HIS A 265 19.83 6.25 1.45
CA HIS A 265 19.39 7.56 1.93
C HIS A 265 19.11 7.54 3.44
N VAL A 266 18.35 6.55 3.91
CA VAL A 266 17.99 6.39 5.33
C VAL A 266 19.22 6.10 6.20
N GLU A 267 20.21 5.36 5.68
CA GLU A 267 21.47 5.08 6.38
C GLU A 267 22.37 6.31 6.54
N ALA A 268 22.20 7.34 5.72
CA ALA A 268 22.94 8.59 5.84
C ALA A 268 22.50 9.45 7.05
N PHE A 269 21.33 9.16 7.64
CA PHE A 269 20.85 9.89 8.81
C PHE A 269 21.34 9.26 10.12
N PRO A 270 21.58 10.08 11.16
CA PRO A 270 21.93 9.56 12.48
C PRO A 270 20.77 8.72 13.04
N SER A 271 21.09 7.58 13.65
CA SER A 271 20.12 6.74 14.36
C SER A 271 20.22 6.99 15.86
N GLY A 272 19.08 7.19 16.53
CA GLY A 272 19.02 7.34 17.99
C GLY A 272 19.48 8.72 18.51
N ALA A 273 19.05 9.80 17.86
CA ALA A 273 19.31 11.16 18.33
C ALA A 273 18.67 11.42 19.71
N VAL A 274 19.26 12.32 20.49
CA VAL A 274 19.08 12.45 21.95
C VAL A 274 17.72 13.05 22.39
N GLY A 275 16.81 13.26 21.44
CA GLY A 275 15.44 13.72 21.70
C GLY A 275 14.61 13.86 20.43
N LEU A 276 13.27 13.91 20.58
CA LEU A 276 12.34 14.08 19.45
C LEU A 276 12.53 15.43 18.75
N GLU A 277 12.82 16.49 19.51
CA GLU A 277 13.09 17.84 18.98
C GLU A 277 14.39 17.87 18.15
N ASP A 278 15.46 17.28 18.67
CA ASP A 278 16.74 17.16 17.96
C ASP A 278 16.59 16.32 16.68
N SER A 279 15.76 15.28 16.73
CA SER A 279 15.46 14.44 15.55
C SER A 279 14.73 15.22 14.46
N VAL A 280 13.72 16.01 14.85
CA VAL A 280 13.00 16.92 13.94
C VAL A 280 13.96 17.95 13.34
N ALA A 281 14.86 18.50 14.15
CA ALA A 281 15.87 19.44 13.68
C ALA A 281 16.86 18.80 12.70
N ALA A 282 17.36 17.59 12.99
CA ALA A 282 18.26 16.84 12.12
C ALA A 282 17.64 16.51 10.75
N LEU A 283 16.31 16.34 10.70
CA LEU A 283 15.56 16.13 9.47
C LEU A 283 15.18 17.43 8.74
N GLY A 284 15.55 18.61 9.26
CA GLY A 284 15.18 19.89 8.67
C GLY A 284 13.67 20.16 8.73
N LEU A 285 12.97 19.55 9.68
CA LEU A 285 11.51 19.66 9.86
C LEU A 285 11.10 20.80 10.79
N VAL A 286 12.05 21.64 11.22
CA VAL A 286 11.78 22.84 12.02
C VAL A 286 10.86 23.77 11.23
N GLY A 287 9.72 24.12 11.82
CA GLY A 287 8.68 24.93 11.17
C GLY A 287 7.62 24.13 10.41
N HIS A 288 7.84 22.84 10.16
CA HIS A 288 6.84 21.90 9.63
C HIS A 288 6.22 21.03 10.73
N ALA A 289 6.88 20.94 11.88
CA ALA A 289 6.44 20.15 13.04
C ALA A 289 5.70 21.00 14.08
N GLY A 290 4.58 20.47 14.58
CA GLY A 290 3.83 20.98 15.73
C GLY A 290 3.76 19.97 16.87
N TYR A 291 3.97 20.42 18.09
CA TYR A 291 3.86 19.58 19.30
C TYR A 291 2.54 19.85 20.00
N VAL A 292 1.60 18.90 19.87
CA VAL A 292 0.34 18.94 20.58
C VAL A 292 0.54 18.28 21.94
N ARG A 293 0.49 19.07 23.01
CA ARG A 293 0.39 18.55 24.39
C ARG A 293 -1.04 18.01 24.56
N ARG A 294 -1.14 16.75 25.00
CA ARG A 294 -2.40 16.18 25.49
C ARG A 294 -2.55 16.52 26.95
#